data_AF-A0A7X4FTN7-F1
#
_entry.id   AF-A0A7X4FTN7-F1
#
_cell.length_a   1.000
_cell.length_b   1.000
_cell.length_c   1.000
_cell.angle_alpha   90.00
_cell.angle_beta   90.00
_cell.angle_gamma   90.00
#
_symmetry.space_group_name_H-M   'P 1'
#
loop_
_entity.id
_entity.type
_entity.pdbx_description
1 polymer ?
#
loop_
_entity_poly.entity_id
_entity_poly.type
_entity_poly.pdbx_seq_one_letter_code
_entity_poly.pdbx_strand_id
1 'polypeptide(L)' 'MTAAANRQIRLAAHPAGFPSETDFSRAETPVPEPAEGQMLCRTIYLSLDPYMRGRMNPGPSY' A
#
# COMPACT_ATOMS: atom_id res chain seq x y z
N MET A 1 14.03 -22.73 -5.53
CA MET A 1 14.04 -21.51 -4.70
C MET A 1 12.64 -20.92 -4.76
N THR A 2 11.96 -20.75 -3.63
CA THR A 2 10.66 -20.08 -3.62
C THR A 2 10.86 -18.61 -3.96
N ALA A 3 10.09 -18.08 -4.91
CA ALA A 3 10.08 -16.65 -5.19
C ALA A 3 9.64 -15.92 -3.91
N ALA A 4 10.38 -14.88 -3.51
CA ALA A 4 9.98 -14.07 -2.36
C ALA A 4 8.64 -13.38 -2.65
N ALA A 5 7.75 -13.35 -1.66
CA ALA A 5 6.44 -12.73 -1.76
C ALA A 5 6.47 -11.26 -1.28
N ASN A 6 6.00 -10.35 -2.11
CA ASN A 6 5.72 -8.96 -1.78
C ASN A 6 4.31 -8.86 -1.18
N ARG A 7 4.25 -8.71 0.15
CA ARG A 7 3.01 -8.49 0.92
C ARG A 7 2.57 -7.03 0.81
N GLN A 8 1.29 -6.82 0.51
CA GLN A 8 0.73 -5.49 0.27
C GLN A 8 -0.53 -5.29 1.11
N ILE A 9 -0.69 -4.10 1.67
CA ILE A 9 -1.96 -3.61 2.21
C ILE A 9 -2.52 -2.63 1.17
N ARG A 10 -3.66 -2.98 0.59
CA ARG A 10 -4.31 -2.20 -0.48
C ARG A 10 -5.57 -1.56 0.05
N LEU A 11 -5.88 -0.36 -0.43
CA LEU A 11 -7.17 0.28 -0.19
C LEU A 11 -8.24 -0.47 -0.98
N ALA A 12 -9.17 -1.12 -0.29
CA ALA A 12 -10.27 -1.89 -0.85
C ALA A 12 -11.55 -1.04 -0.99
N ALA A 13 -11.76 -0.09 -0.08
CA ALA A 13 -12.85 0.88 -0.12
C ALA A 13 -12.42 2.23 0.45
N HIS A 14 -13.14 3.29 0.08
CA HIS A 14 -12.93 4.62 0.67
C HIS A 14 -13.67 4.71 2.02
N PRO A 15 -12.99 5.01 3.13
CA PRO A 15 -13.64 5.07 4.44
C PRO A 15 -14.74 6.12 4.53
N ALA A 16 -15.91 5.71 5.02
CA ALA A 16 -16.95 6.61 5.48
C ALA A 16 -16.71 6.95 6.97
N GLY A 17 -16.12 8.12 7.25
CA GLY A 17 -15.69 8.49 8.60
C GLY A 17 -14.32 7.91 8.94
N PHE A 18 -14.21 7.18 10.06
CA PHE A 18 -12.96 6.52 10.47
C PHE A 18 -12.69 5.27 9.61
N PRO A 19 -11.41 4.95 9.31
CA PRO A 19 -11.06 3.70 8.64
C PRO A 19 -11.51 2.48 9.44
N SER A 20 -12.01 1.50 8.71
CA SER A 20 -12.39 0.17 9.19
C SER A 20 -11.49 -0.90 8.57
N GLU A 21 -11.48 -2.11 9.13
CA GLU A 21 -10.69 -3.22 8.57
C GLU A 21 -11.11 -3.56 7.14
N THR A 22 -12.42 -3.44 6.83
CA THR A 22 -12.97 -3.72 5.50
C THR A 22 -12.54 -2.72 4.42
N ASP A 23 -12.03 -1.54 4.82
CA ASP A 23 -11.47 -0.57 3.88
C ASP A 23 -10.12 -1.01 3.32
N PHE A 24 -9.51 -2.06 3.88
CA PHE A 24 -8.23 -2.59 3.45
C PHE A 24 -8.31 -4.06 3.05
N SER A 25 -7.44 -4.47 2.14
CA SER A 25 -7.22 -5.87 1.82
C SER A 25 -5.73 -6.21 1.84
N ARG A 26 -5.41 -7.41 2.32
CA ARG A 26 -4.06 -7.97 2.24
C ARG A 26 -3.92 -8.75 0.94
N ALA A 27 -2.87 -8.45 0.18
CA ALA A 27 -2.52 -9.17 -1.03
C ALA A 27 -1.07 -9.67 -0.96
N GLU A 28 -0.78 -10.75 -1.68
CA GLU A 28 0.58 -11.26 -1.88
C GLU A 28 0.83 -11.37 -3.38
N THR A 29 1.99 -10.88 -3.80
CA THR A 29 2.43 -10.87 -5.20
C THR A 29 3.88 -11.31 -5.28
N PRO A 30 4.40 -11.78 -6.42
CA PRO A 30 5.83 -11.96 -6.59
C PRO A 30 6.58 -10.64 -6.35
N VAL A 31 7.80 -10.69 -5.79
CA VAL A 31 8.70 -9.54 -5.77
C VAL A 31 8.98 -9.10 -7.22
N PRO A 32 8.76 -7.81 -7.57
CA PRO A 32 8.94 -7.35 -8.93
C PRO A 32 10.42 -7.16 -9.27
N GLU A 33 10.75 -7.31 -10.55
CA GLU A 33 12.05 -6.89 -11.10
C GLU A 33 11.98 -5.40 -11.51
N PRO A 34 12.94 -4.55 -11.10
CA PRO A 34 12.94 -3.15 -11.50
C PRO A 34 13.28 -2.98 -12.99
N ALA A 35 12.56 -2.10 -13.67
CA ALA A 35 12.90 -1.69 -15.05
C ALA A 35 14.05 -0.67 -15.08
N GLU A 36 14.49 -0.28 -16.27
CA GLU A 36 15.48 0.78 -16.45
C GLU A 36 15.03 2.08 -15.75
N GLY A 37 15.94 2.68 -14.96
CA GLY A 37 15.65 3.87 -14.16
C GLY A 37 14.88 3.62 -12.85
N GLN A 38 14.53 2.37 -12.52
CA GLN A 38 13.86 2.01 -11.27
C GLN A 38 14.82 1.36 -10.27
N MET A 39 14.40 1.30 -9.01
CA MET A 39 15.09 0.57 -7.93
C MET A 39 14.11 -0.32 -7.18
N LEU A 40 14.59 -1.47 -6.70
CA LEU A 40 13.83 -2.35 -5.83
C LEU A 40 14.16 -2.06 -4.36
N CYS A 41 13.17 -1.62 -3.60
CA CYS A 41 13.30 -1.31 -2.18
C CYS A 41 12.60 -2.36 -1.31
N ARG A 42 13.24 -2.74 -0.19
CA ARG A 42 12.61 -3.51 0.88
C ARG A 42 12.24 -2.57 2.04
N THR A 43 10.95 -2.37 2.26
CA THR A 43 10.45 -1.59 3.41
C THR A 43 10.81 -2.29 4.73
N ILE A 44 11.47 -1.57 5.64
CA ILE A 44 11.78 -2.02 7.01
C ILE A 44 10.83 -1.36 8.02
N TYR A 45 10.55 -0.07 7.82
CA TYR A 45 9.63 0.72 8.63
C TYR A 45 8.66 1.48 7.73
N LEU A 46 7.44 1.67 8.21
CA LEU A 46 6.40 2.45 7.55
C LEU A 46 5.89 3.50 8.54
N SER A 47 5.99 4.78 8.18
CA SER A 47 5.36 5.85 8.95
C SER A 47 3.84 5.71 8.86
N LEU A 48 3.11 5.99 9.94
CA LEU A 48 1.66 6.07 9.96
C LEU A 48 1.29 7.44 10.51
N ASP A 49 0.82 8.32 9.63
CA ASP A 49 0.64 9.74 9.92
C ASP A 49 -0.81 10.17 9.72
N PRO A 50 -1.34 11.14 10.48
CA PRO A 50 -2.72 11.61 10.35
C PRO A 50 -3.10 12.05 8.92
N TYR A 51 -2.16 12.60 8.14
CA TYR A 51 -2.42 13.03 6.76
C TYR A 51 -2.86 11.88 5.85
N MET A 52 -2.50 10.63 6.18
CA MET A 52 -2.84 9.46 5.37
C MET A 52 -4.35 9.31 5.22
N ARG A 53 -5.14 9.70 6.24
CA ARG A 53 -6.60 9.68 6.15
C ARG A 53 -7.11 10.53 4.98
N GLY A 54 -6.51 11.69 4.72
CA GLY A 54 -6.89 12.54 3.59
C GLY A 54 -6.62 11.86 2.24
N ARG A 55 -5.51 11.11 2.14
CA ARG A 55 -5.13 10.35 0.93
C ARG A 55 -6.02 9.13 0.66
N MET A 56 -6.86 8.74 1.61
CA MET A 56 -7.85 7.67 1.44
C MET A 56 -9.17 8.18 0.86
N ASN A 57 -9.35 9.47 0.61
CA ASN A 57 -10.57 10.00 -0.01
C ASN A 57 -10.56 9.81 -1.53
N PRO A 58 -11.74 9.70 -2.17
CA PRO A 58 -11.82 9.75 -3.61
C PRO A 58 -11.44 11.15 -4.11
N GLY A 59 -10.52 11.21 -5.08
CA GLY A 59 -10.10 12.46 -5.74
C GLY A 59 -8.63 12.82 -5.54
N PRO A 60 -8.18 13.94 -6.14
CA PRO A 60 -6.80 14.39 -6.02
C PRO A 60 -6.45 14.75 -4.58
N SER A 61 -5.33 14.23 -4.09
CA SER A 61 -4.69 14.73 -2.87
C SER A 61 -3.69 15.81 -3.27
N TYR A 62 -3.92 17.05 -2.86
CA TYR A 62 -3.02 18.19 -3.07
C TYR A 62 -2.27 18.56 -1.80
#